data_AF-A0A3B3H564-F1
#
_entry.id   AF-A0A3B3H564-F1
#
_cell.length_a   1.000
_cell.length_b   1.000
_cell.length_c   1.000
_cell.angle_alpha   90.00
_cell.angle_beta   90.00
_cell.angle_gamma   90.00
#
_symmetry.space_group_name_H-M   'P 1'
#
loop_
_entity.id
_entity.type
_entity.pdbx_description
1 polymer ?
#
loop_
_entity_poly.entity_id
_entity_poly.type
_entity_poly.pdbx_seq_one_letter_code
_entity_poly.pdbx_strand_id
1 'polypeptide(L)'
;STQKKAELGEGYKEDLQRECCLDGMKDSPVSYTCERRSEYILDGQACVDAFVTCCKEMEKQQLEKREESLTLARSKILHQQH
;
A
#
# COMPACT_ATOMS: atom_id res chain seq x y z
N SER A 1 7.24 -4.09 -5.18
CA SER A 1 6.20 -4.14 -4.13
C SER A 1 6.03 -5.49 -3.47
N THR A 2 6.21 -6.62 -4.16
CA THR A 2 6.04 -7.95 -3.55
C THR A 2 6.91 -8.15 -2.30
N GLN A 3 8.14 -7.63 -2.31
CA GLN A 3 9.06 -7.69 -1.17
C GLN A 3 8.50 -6.99 0.07
N LYS A 4 7.98 -5.76 -0.08
CA LYS A 4 7.41 -5.02 1.05
C LYS A 4 6.13 -5.66 1.61
N LYS A 5 5.32 -6.31 0.75
CA LYS A 5 4.14 -7.04 1.21
C LYS A 5 4.51 -8.18 2.16
N ALA A 6 5.59 -8.91 1.86
CA ALA A 6 6.10 -9.96 2.74
C ALA A 6 6.63 -9.39 4.07
N GLU A 7 7.47 -8.35 4.02
CA GLU A 7 8.05 -7.73 5.22
C GLU A 7 7.02 -7.22 6.22
N LEU A 8 5.96 -6.56 5.74
CA LEU A 8 4.90 -6.03 6.61
C LEU A 8 4.00 -7.15 7.17
N GLY A 9 3.73 -8.20 6.39
CA GLY A 9 2.94 -9.35 6.88
C GLY A 9 3.67 -10.15 7.96
N GLU A 10 4.99 -10.33 7.82
CA GLU A 10 5.81 -11.03 8.83
C GLU A 10 5.96 -10.24 10.14
N GLY A 11 5.70 -8.92 10.13
CA GLY A 11 5.81 -8.05 11.31
C GLY A 11 4.78 -8.30 12.42
N TYR A 12 3.70 -9.04 12.15
CA TYR A 12 2.67 -9.36 13.14
C TYR A 12 2.93 -10.71 13.81
N LYS A 13 2.65 -10.83 15.11
CA LYS A 13 2.74 -12.13 15.81
C LYS A 13 1.47 -12.94 15.66
N GLU A 14 0.33 -12.27 15.73
CA GLU A 14 -1.00 -12.86 15.58
C GLU A 14 -1.34 -13.07 14.11
N ASP A 15 -1.79 -14.27 13.78
CA ASP A 15 -2.13 -14.64 12.40
C ASP A 15 -3.30 -13.82 11.86
N LEU A 16 -4.28 -13.47 12.70
CA LEU A 16 -5.38 -12.59 12.31
C LEU A 16 -4.88 -11.22 11.85
N GLN A 17 -3.97 -10.58 12.60
CA GLN A 17 -3.44 -9.27 12.21
C GLN A 17 -2.60 -9.35 10.93
N ARG A 18 -1.88 -10.46 10.72
CA ARG A 18 -1.14 -10.74 9.49
C ARG A 18 -2.07 -10.86 8.29
N GLU A 19 -3.18 -11.60 8.42
CA GLU A 19 -4.21 -11.69 7.37
C GLU A 19 -4.82 -10.32 7.07
N CYS A 20 -5.21 -9.56 8.09
CA CYS A 20 -5.77 -8.21 7.94
C CYS A 20 -4.79 -7.25 7.24
N CYS A 21 -3.49 -7.35 7.57
CA CYS A 21 -2.45 -6.60 6.89
C CYS A 21 -2.36 -6.95 5.39
N LEU A 22 -2.34 -8.24 5.05
CA LEU A 22 -2.31 -8.71 3.66
C LEU A 22 -3.55 -8.26 2.88
N ASP A 23 -4.71 -8.25 3.53
CA ASP A 23 -5.96 -7.70 2.98
C ASP A 23 -5.88 -6.19 2.71
N GLY A 24 -5.25 -5.45 3.62
CA GLY A 24 -4.95 -4.01 3.44
C GLY A 24 -4.13 -3.74 2.19
N MET A 25 -3.19 -4.65 1.87
CA MET A 25 -2.28 -4.54 0.72
C MET A 25 -2.89 -4.95 -0.63
N LYS A 26 -4.13 -5.47 -0.65
CA LYS A 26 -4.80 -5.78 -1.92
C LYS A 26 -5.03 -4.48 -2.71
N ASP A 27 -4.84 -4.57 -4.03
CA ASP A 27 -5.09 -3.43 -4.90
C ASP A 27 -6.56 -3.03 -4.81
N SER A 28 -6.82 -1.73 -4.72
CA SER A 28 -8.17 -1.18 -4.66
C SER A 28 -8.32 -0.06 -5.68
N PRO A 29 -9.55 0.23 -6.15
CA PRO A 29 -9.80 1.40 -6.98
C PRO A 29 -9.28 2.65 -6.26
N VAL A 30 -8.62 3.55 -7.00
CA VAL A 30 -7.96 4.75 -6.43
C VAL A 30 -8.91 5.62 -5.58
N SER A 31 -10.21 5.55 -5.81
CA SER A 31 -11.22 6.30 -5.05
C SER A 31 -11.54 5.73 -3.66
N TYR A 32 -11.09 4.53 -3.32
CA TYR A 32 -11.36 3.87 -2.04
C TYR A 32 -10.16 4.02 -1.10
N THR A 33 -10.20 5.01 -0.21
CA THR A 33 -9.14 5.20 0.78
C THR A 33 -9.04 4.03 1.75
N CYS A 34 -7.89 3.85 2.38
CA CYS A 34 -7.69 2.84 3.42
C CYS A 34 -8.73 2.91 4.54
N GLU A 35 -9.14 4.11 4.95
CA GLU A 35 -10.17 4.32 5.98
C GLU A 35 -11.53 3.78 5.52
N ARG A 36 -11.95 4.13 4.28
CA ARG A 36 -13.21 3.63 3.72
C ARG A 36 -13.23 2.11 3.59
N ARG A 37 -12.08 1.50 3.26
CA ARG A 37 -11.96 0.05 3.17
C ARG A 37 -12.02 -0.62 4.55
N SER A 38 -11.53 0.04 5.60
CA SER A 38 -11.58 -0.49 6.96
C SER A 38 -12.96 -0.46 7.62
N GLU A 39 -13.91 0.34 7.10
CA GLU A 39 -15.28 0.43 7.64
C GLU A 39 -16.04 -0.92 7.63
N TYR A 40 -15.60 -1.87 6.80
CA TYR A 40 -16.24 -3.18 6.65
C TYR A 40 -15.55 -4.30 7.42
N ILE A 41 -14.49 -4.00 8.17
CA ILE A 41 -13.74 -4.98 8.96
C ILE A 41 -14.45 -5.20 10.28
N LEU A 42 -14.83 -6.45 10.54
CA LEU A 42 -15.57 -6.85 11.75
C LEU A 42 -14.70 -7.59 12.77
N ASP A 43 -13.47 -7.94 12.41
CA ASP A 43 -12.55 -8.78 13.20
C ASP A 43 -11.86 -8.03 14.37
N GLY A 44 -12.37 -6.85 14.71
CA GLY A 44 -11.93 -6.05 15.85
C GLY A 44 -10.84 -5.01 15.54
N GLN A 45 -10.56 -4.16 16.54
CA GLN A 45 -9.71 -2.98 16.36
C GLN A 45 -8.27 -3.33 15.93
N ALA A 46 -7.71 -4.41 16.48
CA ALA A 46 -6.35 -4.85 16.13
C ALA A 46 -6.21 -5.23 14.65
N CYS A 47 -7.27 -5.79 14.05
CA CYS A 47 -7.35 -6.11 12.63
C CYS A 47 -7.50 -4.83 11.79
N VAL A 48 -8.39 -3.92 12.20
CA VAL A 48 -8.57 -2.60 11.56
C VAL A 48 -7.24 -1.84 11.51
N ASP A 49 -6.52 -1.78 12.63
CA ASP A 49 -5.25 -1.06 12.72
C ASP A 49 -4.18 -1.69 11.83
N ALA A 50 -4.09 -3.04 11.82
CA ALA A 50 -3.17 -3.76 10.95
C ALA A 50 -3.49 -3.54 9.46
N PHE A 51 -4.77 -3.61 9.09
CA PHE A 51 -5.24 -3.37 7.74
C PHE A 51 -4.90 -1.95 7.27
N VAL A 52 -5.25 -0.92 8.05
CA VAL A 52 -5.03 0.48 7.67
C VAL A 52 -3.55 0.78 7.56
N THR A 53 -2.73 0.26 8.47
CA THR A 53 -1.27 0.42 8.44
C THR A 53 -0.70 -0.13 7.14
N CYS A 54 -1.01 -1.38 6.81
CA CYS A 54 -0.48 -2.03 5.62
C CYS A 54 -1.04 -1.45 4.32
N CYS A 55 -2.30 -1.00 4.32
CA CYS A 55 -2.90 -0.31 3.19
C CYS A 55 -2.18 1.01 2.88
N LYS A 56 -1.91 1.86 3.89
CA LYS A 56 -1.25 3.15 3.70
C LYS A 56 0.19 3.03 3.19
N GLU A 57 0.92 2.02 3.67
CA GLU A 57 2.26 1.73 3.15
C GLU A 57 2.24 1.37 1.66
N MET A 58 1.18 0.69 1.21
CA MET A 58 1.00 0.41 -0.21
C MET A 58 0.62 1.64 -1.01
N GLU A 59 -0.28 2.49 -0.51
CA GLU A 59 -0.63 3.77 -1.15
C GLU A 59 0.63 4.64 -1.33
N LYS A 60 1.45 4.76 -0.28
CA LYS A 60 2.72 5.50 -0.32
C LYS A 60 3.65 4.99 -1.42
N GLN A 61 3.88 3.68 -1.52
CA GLN A 61 4.72 3.12 -2.59
C GLN A 61 4.17 3.40 -3.99
N GLN A 62 2.85 3.38 -4.15
CA GLN A 62 2.25 3.64 -5.46
C GLN A 62 2.38 5.11 -5.85
N LEU A 63 2.34 6.03 -4.88
CA LEU A 63 2.67 7.44 -5.08
C LEU A 63 4.15 7.62 -5.44
N GLU A 64 5.07 7.05 -4.66
CA GLU A 64 6.52 7.13 -4.90
C GLU A 64 6.88 6.63 -6.30
N LYS A 65 6.38 5.45 -6.71
CA LYS A 65 6.61 4.94 -8.08
C LYS A 65 6.03 5.82 -9.16
N ARG A 66 4.86 6.45 -8.91
CA ARG A 66 4.25 7.38 -9.86
C ARG A 66 5.15 8.60 -10.04
N GLU A 67 5.66 9.16 -8.94
CA GLU A 67 6.58 10.30 -8.96
C GLU A 67 7.91 9.97 -9.62
N GLU A 68 8.48 8.79 -9.34
CA GLU A 68 9.68 8.28 -10.02
C GLU A 68 9.45 8.14 -11.53
N SER A 69 8.32 7.53 -11.93
CA SER A 69 7.97 7.38 -13.34
C SER A 69 7.80 8.73 -14.03
N LEU A 70 7.18 9.70 -13.36
CA LEU A 70 7.00 11.06 -13.88
C LEU A 70 8.35 11.78 -14.02
N THR A 71 9.23 11.63 -13.03
CA THR A 71 10.58 12.19 -13.04
C THR A 71 11.40 11.60 -14.18
N LEU A 72 11.40 10.28 -14.33
CA LEU A 72 12.09 9.59 -15.41
C LEU A 72 11.57 10.03 -16.79
N ALA A 73 10.25 10.16 -16.96
CA ALA A 73 9.66 10.64 -18.21
C ALA A 73 10.13 12.08 -18.53
N ARG A 74 10.13 12.98 -17.54
CA ARG A 74 10.64 14.36 -17.69
C ARG A 74 12.12 14.37 -18.07
N SER A 75 12.96 13.57 -17.40
CA SER A 75 14.39 13.46 -17.72
C SER A 75 14.62 12.95 -19.14
N LYS A 76 13.87 11.93 -19.59
CA LYS A 76 13.98 11.41 -20.97
C LYS A 76 13.65 12.47 -22.03
N ILE A 77 12.61 13.27 -21.81
CA ILE A 77 12.25 14.37 -22.71
C ILE A 77 13.39 15.38 -22.80
N LEU A 78 14.00 15.77 -21.67
CA LEU A 78 15.12 16.70 -21.64
C LEU A 78 16.36 16.15 -22.38
N HIS A 79 16.64 14.86 -22.27
CA HIS A 79 17.80 14.24 -22.94
C HIS A 79 17.58 14.03 -24.45
N GLN A 80 16.34 14.00 -24.94
CA GLN A 80 16.05 13.92 -26.38
C GLN A 80 16.15 15.28 -27.11
N GLN A 81 16.43 16.36 -26.38
CA GLN A 81 16.58 17.71 -26.95
C GLN A 81 18.04 18.09 -27.24
N HIS A 82 18.99 17.17 -27.05
CA HIS A 82 20.41 17.32 -27.35
C HIS A 82 20.90 16.27 -28.35
#